data_AF-A0AA38FWZ8-F1
#
_entry.id   AF-A0AA38FWZ8-F1
#
_cell.length_a   1.000
_cell.length_b   1.000
_cell.length_c   1.000
_cell.angle_alpha   90.00
_cell.angle_beta   90.00
_cell.angle_gamma   90.00
#
_symmetry.space_group_name_H-M   'P 1'
#
loop_
_entity.id
_entity.type
_entity.pdbx_description
1 polymer ?
#
loop_
_entity_poly.entity_id
_entity_poly.type
_entity_poly.pdbx_seq_one_letter_code
_entity_poly.pdbx_strand_id
1 'polypeptide(L)'
;MEKPSKVLLVALFIIYTCALGLAVAAERRRSTGRQVPDKYDDTTYCVYDSDVASGYGVGALLFLLTSQALVMGVTRLTFIIAEACLVGGAVRNAYHTKYRGVFGVD
;
A
#
# COMPACT_ATOMS: atom_id res chain seq x y z
N MET A 1 2.87 -22.14 -6.78
CA MET A 1 3.35 -20.75 -6.68
C MET A 1 3.16 -20.08 -8.03
N GLU A 2 2.01 -19.45 -8.25
CA GLU A 2 1.84 -18.55 -9.39
C GLU A 2 2.82 -17.39 -9.20
N LYS A 3 3.61 -17.12 -10.24
CA LYS A 3 4.60 -16.04 -10.17
C LYS A 3 3.84 -14.73 -9.95
N PRO A 4 4.26 -13.87 -8.99
CA PRO A 4 3.65 -12.57 -8.82
C PRO A 4 3.62 -11.85 -10.17
N SER A 5 2.51 -11.20 -10.49
CA SER A 5 2.39 -10.42 -11.72
C SER A 5 3.57 -9.46 -11.78
N LYS A 6 4.39 -9.59 -12.83
CA LYS A 6 5.59 -8.75 -13.02
C LYS A 6 5.23 -7.27 -12.92
N VAL A 7 4.02 -6.91 -13.38
CA VAL A 7 3.47 -5.56 -13.30
C VAL A 7 3.29 -5.10 -11.85
N LEU A 8 2.72 -5.95 -10.98
CA LEU A 8 2.54 -5.63 -9.55
C LEU A 8 3.89 -5.42 -8.87
N LEU A 9 4.86 -6.28 -9.17
CA LEU A 9 6.18 -6.23 -8.57
C LEU A 9 6.95 -4.96 -8.98
N VAL A 10 6.89 -4.59 -10.26
CA VAL A 10 7.48 -3.33 -10.76
C VAL A 10 6.80 -2.12 -10.15
N ALA A 11 5.46 -2.12 -10.06
CA ALA A 11 4.71 -1.01 -9.45
C ALA A 11 5.06 -0.81 -7.98
N LEU A 12 5.10 -1.89 -7.18
CA LEU A 12 5.50 -1.82 -5.78
C LEU A 12 6.94 -1.32 -5.63
N PHE A 13 7.86 -1.80 -6.46
CA PHE A 13 9.24 -1.35 -6.42
C PHE A 13 9.34 0.17 -6.65
N ILE A 14 8.66 0.69 -7.67
CA ILE A 14 8.63 2.15 -7.94
C ILE A 14 8.06 2.91 -6.73
N ILE A 15 6.91 2.46 -6.21
CA ILE A 15 6.26 3.10 -5.05
C ILE A 15 7.21 3.13 -3.84
N TYR A 16 7.88 2.02 -3.53
CA TYR A 16 8.81 1.95 -2.40
C TYR A 16 10.05 2.82 -2.61
N THR A 17 10.61 2.88 -3.82
CA THR A 17 11.75 3.76 -4.09
C THR A 17 11.38 5.24 -3.97
N CYS A 18 10.18 5.64 -4.41
CA CYS A 18 9.66 6.99 -4.20
C CYS A 18 9.44 7.30 -2.72
N ALA A 19 8.85 6.37 -1.97
CA ALA A 19 8.64 6.53 -0.52
C ALA A 19 9.97 6.70 0.23
N LEU A 20 10.98 5.88 -0.11
CA LEU A 20 12.32 6.00 0.45
C LEU A 20 12.97 7.34 0.09
N GLY A 21 12.86 7.77 -1.16
CA GLY A 21 13.38 9.06 -1.61
C GLY A 21 12.75 10.24 -0.85
N LEU A 22 11.43 10.20 -0.62
CA LEU A 22 10.73 11.22 0.16
C LEU A 22 11.12 11.19 1.64
N ALA A 23 11.27 10.01 2.24
CA ALA A 23 11.72 9.87 3.62
C ALA A 23 13.13 10.44 3.81
N VAL A 24 14.07 10.11 2.91
CA VAL A 24 15.44 10.66 2.94
C VAL A 24 15.42 12.17 2.71
N ALA A 25 14.57 12.67 1.80
CA ALA A 25 14.43 14.11 1.57
C ALA A 25 13.90 14.84 2.83
N ALA A 26 12.97 14.23 3.57
CA ALA A 26 12.47 14.76 4.83
C ALA A 26 13.60 14.88 5.87
N GLU A 27 14.43 13.85 6.02
CA GLU A 27 15.55 13.84 6.95
C GLU A 27 16.63 14.86 6.58
N ARG A 28 16.92 15.02 5.28
CA ARG A 28 17.92 15.97 4.80
C ARG A 28 17.49 17.43 4.98
N ARG A 29 16.19 17.71 5.08
CA ARG A 29 15.65 19.08 5.10
C ARG A 29 15.32 19.56 6.50
N ARG A 30 16.33 19.61 7.38
CA ARG A 30 16.18 20.09 8.76
C ARG A 30 15.77 21.57 8.80
N SER A 31 14.71 21.90 9.55
CA SER A 31 14.25 23.28 9.73
C SER A 31 15.32 24.09 10.48
N THR A 32 15.69 25.25 9.92
CA THR A 32 16.66 26.18 10.51
C THR A 32 15.91 27.35 11.12
N GLY A 33 16.14 27.63 12.41
CA GLY A 33 15.62 28.83 13.06
C GLY A 33 16.55 30.02 12.82
N ARG A 34 16.01 31.15 12.35
CA ARG A 34 16.75 32.42 12.24
C ARG A 34 16.37 33.33 13.40
N GLN A 35 17.38 33.82 14.13
CA GLN A 35 17.16 34.82 15.18
C GLN A 35 16.88 36.18 14.56
N VAL A 36 15.77 36.78 14.95
CA VAL A 36 15.34 38.11 14.50
C VAL A 36 15.13 38.98 15.75
N PRO A 37 15.78 40.15 15.85
CA PRO A 37 15.54 41.07 16.95
C PRO A 37 14.15 41.69 16.84
N ASP A 38 13.46 41.81 17.97
CA ASP A 38 12.18 42.53 18.05
C ASP A 38 12.42 44.05 18.03
N LYS A 39 11.42 44.79 17.55
CA LYS A 39 11.46 46.25 17.41
C LYS A 39 11.08 46.98 18.70
N TYR A 40 10.33 46.33 19.58
CA TYR A 40 9.74 46.95 20.77
C TYR A 40 10.38 46.52 22.09
N ASP A 41 11.14 45.43 22.09
CA ASP A 41 11.78 44.86 23.28
C ASP A 41 13.18 44.35 22.92
N ASP A 42 14.11 44.35 23.88
CA ASP A 42 15.49 43.82 23.73
C ASP A 42 15.54 42.28 23.66
N THR A 43 14.42 41.65 23.29
CA THR A 43 14.31 40.20 23.17
C THR A 43 14.48 39.77 21.71
N THR A 44 15.23 38.69 21.51
CA THR A 44 15.42 38.07 20.20
C THR A 44 14.50 36.87 20.11
N TYR A 45 13.66 36.80 19.07
CA TYR A 45 12.81 35.65 18.81
C TYR A 45 13.33 34.85 17.61
N CYS A 46 13.08 33.55 17.62
CA CYS A 46 13.48 32.66 16.52
C CYS A 46 12.31 32.53 15.54
N VAL A 47 12.54 32.90 14.28
CA VAL A 47 11.62 32.62 13.17
C VAL A 47 12.04 31.29 12.56
N TYR A 48 11.13 30.32 12.57
CA TYR A 48 11.31 29.04 11.90
C TYR A 48 10.79 29.12 10.47
N ASP A 49 11.52 28.52 9.53
CA ASP A 49 11.00 28.28 8.18
C ASP A 49 9.88 27.24 8.21
N SER A 50 8.97 27.33 7.24
CA SER A 50 7.86 26.39 7.08
C SER A 50 8.37 24.95 6.99
N ASP A 51 7.76 24.03 7.75
CA ASP A 51 8.19 22.62 7.85
C ASP A 51 7.87 21.82 6.59
N VAL A 52 8.62 22.07 5.52
CA VAL A 52 8.50 21.30 4.27
C VAL A 52 8.91 19.83 4.47
N ALA A 53 9.76 19.54 5.48
CA ALA A 53 10.11 18.18 5.88
C ALA A 53 8.88 17.35 6.28
N SER A 54 7.93 17.95 7.00
CA SER A 54 6.68 17.29 7.40
C SER A 54 5.85 16.87 6.18
N GLY A 55 5.83 17.69 5.14
CA GLY A 55 5.15 17.37 3.87
C GLY A 55 5.74 16.13 3.18
N TYR A 56 7.06 16.00 3.15
CA TYR A 56 7.72 14.82 2.61
C TYR A 56 7.45 13.56 3.45
N GLY A 57 7.43 13.69 4.78
CA GLY A 57 7.09 12.59 5.68
C GLY A 57 5.67 12.07 5.46
N VAL A 58 4.69 12.97 5.37
CA VAL A 58 3.30 12.62 5.04
C VAL A 58 3.22 11.97 3.66
N GLY A 59 3.92 12.52 2.65
CA GLY A 59 3.97 11.95 1.31
C GLY A 59 4.51 10.51 1.31
N ALA A 60 5.63 10.25 1.99
CA ALA A 60 6.20 8.92 2.12
C ALA A 60 5.22 7.94 2.78
N LEU A 61 4.53 8.37 3.84
CA LEU A 61 3.53 7.56 4.52
C LEU A 61 2.35 7.20 3.60
N LEU A 62 1.87 8.15 2.79
CA LEU A 62 0.81 7.89 1.80
C LEU A 62 1.25 6.87 0.75
N PHE A 63 2.47 6.95 0.22
CA PHE A 63 2.99 5.94 -0.72
C PHE A 63 3.09 4.55 -0.09
N LEU A 64 3.48 4.45 1.18
CA LEU A 64 3.50 3.17 1.89
C LEU A 64 2.08 2.63 2.11
N LEU A 65 1.13 3.47 2.52
CA LEU A 65 -0.25 3.06 2.71
C LEU A 65 -0.92 2.62 1.41
N THR A 66 -0.64 3.30 0.29
CA THR A 66 -1.16 2.90 -1.02
C THR A 66 -0.61 1.54 -1.43
N SER A 67 0.67 1.25 -1.17
CA SER A 67 1.27 -0.07 -1.44
C SER A 67 0.59 -1.19 -0.64
N GLN A 68 0.32 -0.95 0.65
CA GLN A 68 -0.36 -1.91 1.53
C GLN A 68 -1.80 -2.15 1.09
N ALA A 69 -2.53 -1.09 0.74
CA ALA A 69 -3.89 -1.18 0.23
C ALA A 69 -3.95 -2.00 -1.08
N LEU A 70 -2.99 -1.78 -2.00
CA LEU A 70 -2.90 -2.54 -3.24
C LEU A 70 -2.70 -4.04 -2.99
N VAL A 71 -1.74 -4.41 -2.14
CA VAL A 71 -1.47 -5.83 -1.82
C VAL A 71 -2.68 -6.48 -1.16
N MET A 72 -3.29 -5.81 -0.18
CA MET A 72 -4.50 -6.32 0.47
C MET A 72 -5.66 -6.49 -0.52
N GLY A 73 -5.87 -5.51 -1.42
CA GLY A 73 -6.91 -5.57 -2.44
C GLY A 73 -6.75 -6.74 -3.39
N VAL A 74 -5.54 -6.95 -3.93
CA VAL A 74 -5.23 -8.09 -4.81
C VAL A 74 -5.44 -9.41 -4.07
N THR A 75 -4.94 -9.53 -2.85
CA THR A 75 -5.05 -10.76 -2.04
C THR A 75 -6.52 -11.12 -1.79
N ARG A 76 -7.33 -10.14 -1.38
CA ARG A 76 -8.77 -10.34 -1.13
C ARG A 76 -9.51 -10.76 -2.39
N LEU A 77 -9.23 -10.12 -3.53
CA LEU A 77 -9.85 -10.46 -4.81
C LEU A 77 -9.52 -11.90 -5.22
N THR A 78 -8.25 -12.30 -5.13
CA THR A 78 -7.84 -13.67 -5.49
C THR A 78 -8.49 -14.72 -4.59
N PHE A 79 -8.65 -14.42 -3.29
CA PHE A 79 -9.30 -15.32 -2.34
C PHE A 79 -10.77 -15.55 -2.69
N ILE A 80 -11.52 -14.49 -2.99
CA ILE A 80 -12.93 -14.59 -3.37
C ILE A 80 -13.10 -15.36 -4.69
N ILE A 81 -12.22 -15.14 -5.67
CA ILE A 81 -12.24 -15.88 -6.94
C ILE A 81 -12.00 -17.37 -6.70
N ALA A 82 -11.03 -17.73 -5.84
CA ALA A 82 -10.72 -19.11 -5.52
C ALA A 82 -11.91 -19.84 -4.87
N GLU A 83 -12.54 -19.21 -3.89
CA GLU A 83 -13.76 -19.74 -3.23
C GLU A 83 -14.90 -19.94 -4.25
N ALA A 84 -15.16 -18.96 -5.12
CA ALA A 84 -16.21 -19.07 -6.14
C ALA A 84 -15.95 -20.22 -7.12
N CYS A 85 -14.71 -20.38 -7.59
CA CYS A 85 -14.31 -21.50 -8.44
C CYS A 85 -14.45 -22.85 -7.73
N LEU A 86 -14.07 -22.93 -6.45
CA LEU A 86 -14.17 -24.13 -5.65
C LEU A 86 -15.63 -24.56 -5.44
N VAL A 87 -16.50 -23.64 -5.05
CA VAL A 87 -17.93 -23.90 -4.87
C VAL A 87 -18.57 -24.32 -6.20
N GLY A 88 -18.28 -23.62 -7.30
CA GLY A 88 -18.79 -23.97 -8.62
C GLY A 88 -18.35 -25.37 -9.09
N GLY A 89 -17.08 -25.73 -8.85
CA GLY A 89 -16.54 -27.05 -9.14
C GLY A 89 -17.15 -28.15 -8.28
N ALA A 90 -17.30 -27.90 -6.97
CA ALA A 90 -17.91 -28.84 -6.04
C ALA A 90 -19.37 -29.16 -6.39
N VAL A 91 -20.15 -28.13 -6.76
CA VAL A 91 -21.55 -28.29 -7.22
C VAL A 91 -21.60 -29.16 -8.48
N ARG A 92 -20.76 -28.89 -9.49
CA ARG A 92 -20.69 -29.72 -10.71
C ARG A 92 -20.29 -31.16 -10.42
N ASN A 93 -19.34 -31.37 -9.51
CA ASN A 93 -18.92 -32.70 -9.09
C ASN A 93 -20.06 -33.48 -8.39
N ALA A 94 -20.82 -32.82 -7.52
CA ALA A 94 -21.98 -33.42 -6.85
C ALA A 94 -23.12 -33.77 -7.82
N TYR A 95 -23.34 -32.98 -8.87
CA TYR A 95 -24.27 -33.35 -9.94
C TYR A 95 -23.79 -34.61 -10.67
N HIS A 96 -22.52 -34.68 -11.08
CA HIS A 96 -21.99 -35.83 -11.81
C HIS A 96 -22.02 -37.15 -11.01
N THR A 97 -21.80 -37.11 -9.69
CA THR A 97 -21.92 -38.31 -8.85
C THR A 97 -23.37 -38.71 -8.59
N LYS A 98 -24.28 -37.74 -8.40
CA LYS A 98 -25.71 -38.03 -8.20
C LYS A 98 -26.35 -38.68 -9.43
N TYR A 99 -26.00 -38.26 -10.65
CA TYR A 99 -26.48 -38.93 -11.87
C TYR A 99 -25.95 -40.37 -12.00
N ARG A 100 -24.69 -40.66 -11.64
CA ARG A 100 -24.18 -42.04 -11.65
C ARG A 100 -24.90 -42.95 -10.64
N GLY A 101 -25.19 -42.46 -9.45
CA GLY A 101 -25.91 -43.23 -8.42
C GLY A 101 -27.40 -43.46 -8.73
N VAL A 102 -28.05 -42.53 -9.46
CA VAL A 102 -29.48 -42.68 -9.85
C VAL A 102 -29.65 -43.59 -11.07
N PHE A 103 -28.68 -43.64 -11.99
CA PHE A 103 -28.74 -44.52 -13.16
C PHE A 103 -28.15 -45.92 -12.93
N GLY A 104 -27.71 -46.27 -11.72
CA GLY A 104 -27.30 -47.63 -11.35
C GLY A 104 -26.34 -48.30 -12.35
N VAL A 105 -25.36 -47.54 -12.86
CA VAL A 105 -24.27 -48.12 -13.65
C VAL A 105 -23.21 -48.60 -12.68
N ASP A 106 -23.46 -49.79 -12.13
CA ASP A 106 -22.50 -50.67 -11.49
C ASP A 106 -22.18 -51.82 -12.47
#